data_AF-A0A4D4JFY9-F1
#
_entry.id   AF-A0A4D4JFY9-F1
#
_cell.length_a   1.000
_cell.length_b   1.000
_cell.length_c   1.000
_cell.angle_alpha   90.00
_cell.angle_beta   90.00
_cell.angle_gamma   90.00
#
_symmetry.space_group_name_H-M   'P 1'
#
loop_
_entity.id
_entity.type
_entity.pdbx_description
1 polymer ?
#
loop_
_entity_poly.entity_id
_entity_poly.type
_entity_poly.pdbx_seq_one_letter_code
_entity_poly.pdbx_strand_id
1 'polypeptide(L)'
;MAGDPTPISQPITGQPEQRPHAALRIVHEPAGVDLAAAERAAGEFLRALGMSTDAEGLRRTPRRMAQAYAELFSPRPFDLTTFPNDEGYDELVLARGIPLRSVCEHHLLPFVGVAHVGYLPGERILGPMRFR
;
A
#
# COMPACT_ATOMS: atom_id res chain seq x y z
N MET A 1 -10.06 26.27 -47.33
CA MET A 1 -9.22 25.09 -47.65
C MET A 1 -8.95 24.39 -46.34
N ALA A 2 -9.66 23.29 -46.07
CA ALA A 2 -9.51 22.52 -44.84
C ALA A 2 -8.27 21.64 -44.98
N GLY A 3 -7.35 21.73 -44.01
CA GLY A 3 -6.17 20.86 -43.95
C GLY A 3 -6.56 19.49 -43.40
N ASP A 4 -6.11 18.44 -44.08
CA ASP A 4 -6.33 17.05 -43.65
C ASP A 4 -5.46 16.73 -42.42
N PRO A 5 -6.00 16.11 -41.35
CA PRO A 5 -5.20 15.65 -40.24
C PRO A 5 -4.39 14.41 -40.62
N THR A 6 -3.10 14.43 -40.30
CA THR A 6 -2.18 13.30 -40.53
C THR A 6 -2.50 12.14 -39.56
N PRO A 7 -2.58 10.87 -40.03
CA PRO A 7 -2.85 9.74 -39.16
C PRO A 7 -1.61 9.41 -38.32
N ILE A 8 -1.79 9.35 -36.99
CA ILE A 8 -0.80 8.84 -36.05
C ILE A 8 -0.98 7.31 -36.02
N SER A 9 -0.27 6.61 -36.88
CA SER A 9 -0.26 5.14 -36.86
C SER A 9 1.13 4.65 -37.22
N GLN A 10 1.99 4.53 -36.22
CA GLN A 10 3.15 3.65 -36.30
C GLN A 10 3.04 2.59 -35.21
N PRO A 11 3.19 1.29 -35.54
CA PRO A 11 3.20 0.24 -34.55
C PRO A 11 4.51 0.30 -33.74
N ILE A 12 4.36 0.36 -32.41
CA ILE A 12 5.44 0.17 -31.45
C ILE A 12 5.95 -1.27 -31.52
N THR A 13 6.85 -1.55 -32.47
CA THR A 13 7.47 -2.87 -32.63
C THR A 13 8.74 -2.91 -31.78
N GLY A 14 8.57 -3.05 -30.46
CA GLY A 14 9.66 -3.35 -29.53
C GLY A 14 9.39 -4.69 -28.87
N GLN A 15 10.21 -5.70 -29.16
CA GLN A 15 10.16 -6.96 -28.42
C GLN A 15 10.52 -6.69 -26.94
N PRO A 16 9.75 -7.16 -25.95
CA PRO A 16 10.10 -6.97 -24.56
C PRO A 16 11.35 -7.80 -24.25
N GLU A 17 12.47 -7.14 -23.96
CA GLU A 17 13.60 -7.80 -23.33
C GLU A 17 13.20 -8.24 -21.92
N GLN A 18 13.23 -9.55 -21.68
CA GLN A 18 12.93 -10.18 -20.40
C GLN A 18 13.97 -9.77 -19.34
N ARG A 19 13.64 -8.74 -18.56
CA ARG A 19 14.41 -8.37 -17.37
C ARG A 19 14.08 -9.34 -16.23
N PRO A 20 15.08 -9.90 -15.53
CA PRO A 20 14.83 -10.75 -14.37
C PRO A 20 13.98 -10.01 -13.33
N HIS A 21 12.96 -10.70 -12.82
CA HIS A 21 11.96 -10.13 -11.91
C HIS A 21 12.62 -9.68 -10.60
N ALA A 22 12.83 -8.37 -10.46
CA ALA A 22 13.11 -7.80 -9.16
C ALA A 22 11.88 -8.03 -8.28
N ALA A 23 12.05 -8.80 -7.19
CA ALA A 23 11.05 -8.86 -6.13
C ALA A 23 10.61 -7.43 -5.79
N LEU A 24 9.31 -7.19 -5.70
CA LEU A 24 8.78 -5.90 -5.25
C LEU A 24 9.36 -5.64 -3.85
N ARG A 25 10.29 -4.68 -3.78
CA ARG A 25 10.90 -4.29 -2.51
C ARG A 25 10.08 -3.15 -1.94
N ILE A 26 9.82 -3.24 -0.64
CA ILE A 26 9.36 -2.08 0.12
C ILE A 26 10.45 -1.02 -0.03
N VAL A 27 10.11 0.14 -0.59
CA VAL A 27 11.08 1.20 -0.94
C VAL A 27 11.79 1.74 0.31
N HIS A 28 11.19 1.54 1.48
CA HIS A 28 11.74 1.91 2.76
C HIS A 28 11.55 0.79 3.78
N GLU A 29 12.64 0.17 4.23
CA GLU A 29 12.59 -0.67 5.42
C GLU A 29 12.54 0.24 6.65
N PRO A 30 11.51 0.13 7.50
CA PRO A 30 11.44 0.93 8.71
C PRO A 30 12.63 0.56 9.61
N ALA A 31 13.34 1.58 10.11
CA ALA A 31 14.29 1.39 11.20
C ALA A 31 13.57 0.72 12.39
N GLY A 32 14.29 -0.10 13.16
CA GLY A 32 13.71 -0.89 14.25
C GLY A 32 12.81 -0.06 15.18
N VAL A 33 11.61 -0.58 15.45
CA VAL A 33 10.60 0.12 16.28
C VAL A 33 10.96 0.01 17.77
N ASP A 34 11.21 1.14 18.43
CA ASP A 34 11.33 1.20 19.90
C ASP A 34 9.94 1.37 20.55
N LEU A 35 9.28 0.25 20.83
CA LEU A 35 7.97 0.23 21.47
C LEU A 35 7.99 0.81 22.89
N ALA A 36 9.11 0.70 23.61
CA ALA A 36 9.19 1.21 24.97
C ALA A 36 9.23 2.75 24.98
N ALA A 37 9.99 3.34 24.06
CA ALA A 37 9.98 4.79 23.85
C ALA A 37 8.61 5.28 23.36
N ALA A 38 7.99 4.58 22.41
CA ALA A 38 6.67 4.92 21.91
C ALA A 38 5.58 4.86 23.00
N GLU A 39 5.60 3.86 23.89
CA GLU A 39 4.64 3.76 25.01
C GLU A 39 4.79 4.92 26.00
N ARG A 40 6.03 5.34 26.31
CA ARG A 40 6.27 6.51 27.18
C ARG A 40 5.73 7.79 26.55
N ALA A 41 6.06 8.04 25.29
CA ALA A 41 5.60 9.22 24.54
C ALA A 41 4.05 9.25 24.43
N ALA A 42 3.41 8.12 24.17
CA ALA A 42 1.95 8.01 24.15
C ALA A 42 1.35 8.38 25.52
N GLY A 43 1.97 7.94 26.61
CA GLY A 43 1.54 8.28 27.97
C GLY A 43 1.65 9.78 28.28
N GLU A 44 2.76 10.41 27.89
CA GLU A 44 2.97 11.85 28.04
C GLU A 44 1.98 12.65 27.20
N PHE A 45 1.78 12.28 25.95
CA PHE A 45 0.82 12.90 25.05
C PHE A 45 -0.61 12.87 25.62
N LEU A 46 -1.08 11.71 26.07
CA LEU A 46 -2.41 11.56 26.65
C LEU A 46 -2.60 12.41 27.91
N ARG A 47 -1.58 12.44 28.80
CA ARG A 47 -1.62 13.28 30.00
C ARG A 47 -1.63 14.77 29.66
N ALA A 48 -0.86 15.18 28.65
CA ALA A 48 -0.84 16.56 28.16
C ALA A 48 -2.21 17.00 27.61
N LEU A 49 -3.00 16.06 27.09
CA LEU A 49 -4.39 16.28 26.67
C LEU A 49 -5.42 16.17 27.80
N GLY A 50 -4.97 16.05 29.06
CA GLY A 50 -5.85 15.94 30.23
C GLY A 50 -6.44 14.55 30.47
N MET A 51 -5.98 13.53 29.73
CA MET A 51 -6.42 12.15 29.95
C MET A 51 -5.60 11.48 31.05
N SER A 52 -6.24 11.11 32.15
CA SER A 52 -5.59 10.33 33.22
C SER A 52 -5.33 8.90 32.75
N THR A 53 -4.06 8.51 32.74
CA THR A 53 -3.63 7.14 32.45
C THR A 53 -3.59 6.27 33.70
N ASP A 54 -3.97 6.77 34.88
CA ASP A 54 -3.99 6.00 36.13
C ASP A 54 -5.33 5.28 36.34
N ALA A 55 -6.39 5.72 35.64
CA ALA A 55 -7.71 5.10 35.64
C ALA A 55 -7.66 3.68 35.06
N GLU A 56 -8.40 2.74 35.67
CA GLU A 56 -8.33 1.31 35.32
C GLU A 56 -8.48 0.99 33.84
N GLY A 57 -9.46 1.59 33.16
CA GLY A 57 -9.66 1.40 31.72
C GLY A 57 -8.54 1.98 30.85
N LEU A 58 -7.80 2.97 31.36
CA LEU A 58 -6.81 3.75 30.60
C LEU A 58 -5.35 3.41 30.94
N ARG A 59 -5.09 2.66 32.02
CA ARG A 59 -3.74 2.20 32.43
C ARG A 59 -2.94 1.51 31.32
N ARG A 60 -3.61 0.82 30.41
CA ARG A 60 -2.97 0.14 29.27
C ARG A 60 -3.14 0.86 27.93
N THR A 61 -3.79 2.03 27.92
CA THR A 61 -3.99 2.82 26.68
C THR A 61 -2.68 3.22 26.02
N PRO A 62 -1.64 3.73 26.74
CA PRO A 62 -0.37 4.09 26.09
C PRO A 62 0.27 2.92 25.34
N ARG A 63 0.31 1.74 25.96
CA ARG A 63 0.79 0.52 25.31
C ARG A 63 -0.02 0.17 24.07
N ARG A 64 -1.35 0.14 24.19
CA ARG A 64 -2.24 -0.22 23.07
C ARG A 64 -2.07 0.75 21.90
N MET A 65 -1.92 2.05 22.20
CA MET A 65 -1.68 3.09 21.19
C MET A 65 -0.35 2.87 20.47
N ALA A 66 0.75 2.65 21.20
CA ALA A 66 2.06 2.40 20.62
C ALA A 66 2.06 1.13 19.74
N GLN A 67 1.44 0.04 20.22
CA GLN A 67 1.31 -1.20 19.47
C GLN A 67 0.49 -1.03 18.19
N ALA A 68 -0.64 -0.31 18.26
CA ALA A 68 -1.50 -0.06 17.11
C ALA A 68 -0.77 0.75 16.02
N TYR A 69 -0.07 1.81 16.39
CA TYR A 69 0.70 2.60 15.42
C TYR A 69 1.89 1.82 14.85
N ALA A 70 2.58 1.01 15.66
CA ALA A 70 3.64 0.14 15.16
C ALA A 70 3.13 -0.85 14.11
N GLU A 71 1.95 -1.44 14.32
CA GLU A 71 1.31 -2.32 13.35
C GLU A 71 0.89 -1.57 12.07
N LEU A 72 0.22 -0.41 12.22
CA LEU A 72 -0.27 0.39 11.10
C LEU A 72 0.85 0.93 10.20
N PHE A 73 2.04 1.17 10.76
CA PHE A 73 3.20 1.69 10.03
C PHE A 73 4.20 0.63 9.59
N SER A 74 3.94 -0.64 9.89
CA SER A 74 4.80 -1.76 9.48
C SER A 74 4.14 -2.53 8.34
N PRO A 75 4.39 -2.17 7.06
CA PRO A 75 3.89 -2.95 5.94
C PRO A 75 4.43 -4.39 6.02
N ARG A 76 3.53 -5.36 5.89
CA ARG A 76 3.93 -6.77 5.81
C ARG A 76 4.53 -7.05 4.43
N PRO A 77 5.63 -7.82 4.34
CA PRO A 77 6.06 -8.39 3.08
C PRO A 77 4.91 -9.18 2.45
N PHE A 78 4.75 -9.07 1.15
CA PHE A 78 3.80 -9.89 0.41
C PHE A 78 4.47 -10.42 -0.86
N ASP A 79 4.17 -11.67 -1.18
CA ASP A 79 4.59 -12.28 -2.44
C ASP A 79 3.49 -12.07 -3.48
N LEU A 80 3.89 -11.47 -4.60
CA LEU A 80 3.00 -11.23 -5.72
C LEU A 80 2.99 -12.47 -6.62
N THR A 81 1.89 -13.23 -6.60
CA THR A 81 1.74 -14.37 -7.50
C THR A 81 1.51 -13.88 -8.93
N THR A 82 2.25 -14.44 -9.90
CA THR A 82 2.08 -14.13 -11.33
C THR A 82 2.11 -15.40 -12.16
N PHE A 83 1.47 -15.36 -13.33
CA PHE A 83 1.41 -16.46 -14.30
C PHE A 83 1.84 -15.97 -15.68
N PRO A 84 2.41 -16.84 -16.55
CA PRO A 84 2.65 -16.49 -17.96
C PRO A 84 1.37 -16.05 -18.67
N ASN A 85 1.49 -15.10 -19.59
CA ASN A 85 0.41 -14.64 -20.47
C ASN A 85 0.46 -15.37 -21.82
N ASP A 86 0.36 -16.70 -21.81
CA ASP A 86 0.54 -17.53 -23.02
C ASP A 86 -0.55 -17.28 -24.08
N GLU A 87 -1.74 -16.86 -23.62
CA GLU A 87 -2.90 -16.52 -24.46
C GLU A 87 -2.83 -15.10 -25.05
N GLY A 88 -1.81 -14.31 -24.71
CA GLY A 88 -1.59 -12.98 -25.27
C GLY A 88 -2.67 -11.96 -24.93
N TYR A 89 -3.25 -12.01 -23.72
CA TYR A 89 -4.23 -11.01 -23.28
C TYR A 89 -3.62 -9.61 -23.29
N ASP A 90 -4.25 -8.68 -24.00
CA ASP A 90 -3.83 -7.28 -24.16
C ASP A 90 -4.90 -6.27 -23.70
N GLU A 91 -6.02 -6.77 -23.19
CA GLU A 91 -7.13 -5.97 -22.65
C GLU A 91 -6.89 -5.52 -21.19
N LEU A 92 -7.58 -4.45 -20.77
CA LEU A 92 -7.48 -3.91 -19.42
C LEU A 92 -7.96 -4.92 -18.37
N VAL A 93 -7.07 -5.29 -17.45
CA VAL A 93 -7.44 -6.04 -16.24
C VAL A 93 -7.72 -5.06 -15.11
N LEU A 94 -8.89 -5.20 -14.47
CA LEU A 94 -9.36 -4.29 -13.44
C LEU A 94 -9.77 -5.02 -12.15
N ALA A 95 -9.04 -4.77 -11.07
CA ALA A 95 -9.45 -5.13 -9.71
C ALA A 95 -10.19 -3.95 -9.08
N ARG A 96 -11.45 -4.17 -8.67
CA ARG A 96 -12.31 -3.13 -8.09
C ARG A 96 -12.76 -3.47 -6.69
N GLY A 97 -13.10 -2.44 -5.92
CA GLY A 97 -13.72 -2.62 -4.62
C GLY A 97 -12.73 -3.08 -3.54
N ILE A 98 -11.44 -2.76 -3.71
CA ILE A 98 -10.41 -3.15 -2.74
C ILE A 98 -10.57 -2.26 -1.51
N PRO A 99 -10.91 -2.81 -0.34
CA PRO A 99 -11.02 -2.00 0.87
C PRO A 99 -9.66 -1.44 1.24
N LEU A 100 -9.57 -0.12 1.40
CA LEU A 100 -8.36 0.57 1.82
C LEU A 100 -8.55 1.15 3.22
N ARG A 101 -7.58 0.90 4.10
CA ARG A 101 -7.47 1.51 5.42
C ARG A 101 -6.04 1.96 5.60
N SER A 102 -5.84 3.20 6.00
CA SER A 102 -4.52 3.75 6.25
C SER A 102 -4.60 4.92 7.24
N VAL A 103 -3.47 5.56 7.50
CA VAL A 103 -3.33 6.69 8.41
C VAL A 103 -2.73 7.86 7.64
N CYS A 104 -3.33 9.04 7.74
CA CYS A 104 -2.79 10.25 7.15
C CYS A 104 -1.57 10.72 7.94
N GLU A 105 -0.41 10.85 7.30
CA GLU A 105 0.85 11.23 7.96
C GLU A 105 0.82 12.64 8.57
N HIS A 106 0.01 13.56 8.03
CA HIS A 106 -0.07 14.94 8.52
C HIS A 106 -0.75 15.06 9.89
N HIS A 107 -1.70 14.17 10.20
CA HIS A 107 -2.54 14.30 11.40
C HIS A 107 -2.60 13.01 12.22
N LEU A 108 -2.03 11.92 11.71
CA LEU A 108 -2.08 10.57 12.29
C LEU A 108 -3.50 10.04 12.52
N LEU A 109 -4.46 10.55 11.74
CA LEU A 109 -5.86 10.12 11.77
C LEU A 109 -6.10 9.02 10.73
N PRO A 110 -6.92 8.01 11.05
CA PRO A 110 -7.27 6.96 10.11
C PRO A 110 -8.15 7.51 8.98
N PHE A 111 -7.95 6.98 7.78
CA PHE A 111 -8.90 7.14 6.69
C PHE A 111 -9.24 5.79 6.08
N VAL A 112 -10.47 5.68 5.59
CA VAL A 112 -11.00 4.49 4.94
C VAL A 112 -11.49 4.85 3.55
N GLY A 113 -11.31 3.94 2.60
CA GLY A 113 -11.68 4.18 1.22
C GLY A 113 -11.74 2.90 0.41
N VAL A 114 -11.88 3.09 -0.91
CA VAL A 114 -11.90 2.01 -1.89
C VAL A 114 -10.85 2.30 -2.95
N ALA A 115 -9.99 1.31 -3.19
CA ALA A 115 -9.03 1.35 -4.28
C ALA A 115 -9.55 0.55 -5.49
N HIS A 116 -9.20 1.04 -6.66
CA HIS A 116 -9.36 0.36 -7.93
C HIS A 116 -8.00 0.32 -8.61
N VAL A 117 -7.58 -0.86 -9.06
CA VAL A 117 -6.28 -1.07 -9.70
C VAL A 117 -6.53 -1.62 -11.10
N GLY A 118 -6.05 -0.89 -12.10
CA GLY A 118 -6.09 -1.28 -13.51
C GLY A 118 -4.68 -1.46 -14.05
N TYR A 119 -4.47 -2.49 -14.87
CA TYR A 119 -3.21 -2.69 -15.59
C TYR A 119 -3.44 -3.37 -16.94
N LEU A 120 -2.53 -3.14 -17.89
CA LEU A 120 -2.46 -3.87 -19.15
C LEU A 120 -1.46 -5.02 -18.97
N PRO A 121 -1.83 -6.28 -19.26
CA PRO A 121 -0.91 -7.39 -19.13
C PRO A 121 0.27 -7.28 -20.10
N GLY A 122 1.46 -7.67 -19.63
CA GLY A 122 2.62 -7.90 -20.46
C GLY A 122 2.81 -9.40 -20.70
N GLU A 123 4.04 -9.90 -20.56
CA GLU A 123 4.32 -11.34 -20.64
C GLU A 123 3.77 -12.15 -19.46
N ARG A 124 3.36 -11.48 -18.37
CA ARG A 124 2.85 -12.11 -17.16
C ARG A 124 1.61 -11.39 -16.67
N ILE A 125 0.70 -12.17 -16.10
CA ILE A 125 -0.57 -11.73 -15.52
C ILE A 125 -0.47 -11.83 -14.01
N LEU A 126 -1.02 -10.82 -13.30
CA LEU A 126 -1.16 -10.87 -11.85
C LEU A 126 -2.19 -11.92 -11.46
N GLY A 127 -1.81 -12.78 -10.53
CA GLY A 127 -2.72 -13.74 -9.93
C GLY A 127 -3.78 -13.05 -9.06
N PRO A 128 -4.89 -13.75 -8.74
CA PRO A 128 -5.91 -13.24 -7.86
C PRO A 128 -5.30 -12.92 -6.49
N MET A 129 -5.29 -11.62 -6.16
CA MET A 129 -4.72 -11.13 -4.92
C MET A 129 -5.73 -11.33 -3.79
N ARG A 130 -5.32 -12.04 -2.73
CA ARG A 130 -6.14 -12.19 -1.51
C ARG A 130 -5.88 -11.00 -0.60
N PHE A 131 -6.70 -9.96 -0.70
CA PHE A 131 -6.70 -8.86 0.27
C PHE A 131 -7.23 -9.41 1.61
N ARG A 132 -6.33 -9.68 2.56
CA ARG A 132 -6.66 -10.01 3.95
C ARG A 132 -6.55 -8.79 4.83
#